data_AF-A0A957G139-F1
#
_entry.id   AF-A0A957G139-F1
#
_cell.length_a   1.000
_cell.length_b   1.000
_cell.length_c   1.000
_cell.angle_alpha   90.00
_cell.angle_beta   90.00
_cell.angle_gamma   90.00
#
_symmetry.space_group_name_H-M   'P 1'
#
loop_
_entity.id
_entity.type
_entity.pdbx_description
1 polymer ?
#
loop_
_entity_poly.entity_id
_entity_poly.type
_entity_poly.pdbx_seq_one_letter_code
_entity_poly.pdbx_strand_id
1 'polypeptide(L)'
;SSRRPAPAPIARVIVRLRYLDQDFGIASVDAEALEPGRYLVGGDELNAPGNWQIDVVTRRQGLEDAVVSFNWIVSDGQPVRPVLVSNEPWEASLTLVAAVLLLLFLFILGLTRYFSHHRRRQ
;
A
#
# COMPACT_ATOMS: atom_id res chain seq x y z
N SER A 1 -25.60 31.26 14.72
CA SER A 1 -25.64 30.76 13.33
C SER A 1 -24.62 31.55 12.52
N SER A 2 -23.40 31.03 12.34
CA SER A 2 -22.37 31.70 11.55
C SER A 2 -22.39 31.16 10.12
N ARG A 3 -23.08 31.87 9.22
CA ARG A 3 -22.95 31.58 7.79
C ARG A 3 -21.56 32.04 7.37
N ARG A 4 -20.68 31.08 7.08
CA ARG A 4 -19.38 31.38 6.47
C ARG A 4 -19.66 31.93 5.06
N PRO A 5 -19.16 33.11 4.69
CA PRO A 5 -19.30 33.61 3.33
C PRO A 5 -18.66 32.63 2.34
N ALA A 6 -19.15 32.63 1.10
CA ALA A 6 -18.60 31.80 0.04
C ALA A 6 -17.08 32.08 -0.11
N PRO A 7 -16.24 31.05 -0.27
CA PRO A 7 -14.81 31.25 -0.46
C PRO A 7 -14.53 32.16 -1.65
N ALA A 8 -13.60 33.10 -1.49
CA ALA A 8 -13.18 33.95 -2.61
C ALA A 8 -12.60 33.10 -3.76
N PRO A 9 -12.82 33.48 -5.03
CA PRO A 9 -12.31 32.75 -6.18
C PRO A 9 -10.79 32.59 -6.13
N ILE A 10 -10.31 31.39 -6.47
CA ILE A 10 -8.88 31.10 -6.59
C ILE A 10 -8.38 31.70 -7.90
N ALA A 11 -7.42 32.61 -7.79
CA ALA A 11 -6.79 33.25 -8.95
C ALA A 11 -5.64 32.41 -9.49
N ARG A 12 -4.87 31.77 -8.61
CA ARG A 12 -3.71 30.96 -8.98
C ARG A 12 -3.40 29.94 -7.90
N VAL A 13 -2.95 28.76 -8.30
CA VAL A 13 -2.33 27.78 -7.41
C VAL A 13 -0.89 27.60 -7.88
N ILE A 14 0.05 27.70 -6.95
CA ILE A 14 1.48 27.57 -7.19
C ILE A 14 1.98 26.47 -6.27
N VAL A 15 2.76 25.54 -6.78
CA VAL A 15 3.45 24.51 -5.98
C VAL A 15 4.92 24.87 -5.90
N ARG A 16 5.44 24.97 -4.68
CA ARG A 16 6.85 25.20 -4.41
C ARG A 16 7.48 23.90 -3.93
N LEU A 17 8.59 23.53 -4.55
CA LEU A 17 9.29 22.28 -4.31
C LEU A 17 10.69 22.60 -3.79
N ARG A 18 11.04 22.05 -2.64
CA ARG A 18 12.35 22.20 -2.02
C ARG A 18 12.90 20.82 -1.67
N TYR A 19 14.09 20.53 -2.18
CA TYR A 19 14.85 19.36 -1.73
C TYR A 19 15.47 19.64 -0.37
N LEU A 20 15.33 18.70 0.57
CA LEU A 20 15.73 18.90 1.96
C LEU A 20 17.12 18.30 2.26
N ASP A 21 17.58 17.34 1.46
CA ASP A 21 18.85 16.66 1.72
C ASP A 21 20.05 17.46 1.17
N GLN A 22 19.83 18.33 0.19
CA GLN A 22 20.81 19.28 -0.34
C GLN A 22 20.12 20.57 -0.81
N ASP A 23 20.78 21.71 -0.63
CA ASP A 23 20.24 23.00 -1.08
C ASP A 23 20.40 23.16 -2.60
N PHE A 24 19.28 23.00 -3.31
CA PHE A 24 19.13 23.32 -4.73
C PHE A 24 18.22 24.53 -4.97
N GLY A 25 17.87 25.27 -3.91
CA GLY A 25 16.85 26.31 -3.97
C GLY A 25 15.42 25.78 -3.98
N ILE A 26 14.50 26.65 -4.42
CA ILE A 26 13.06 26.36 -4.45
C ILE A 26 12.58 26.45 -5.91
N ALA A 27 12.10 25.33 -6.45
CA ALA A 27 11.39 25.33 -7.72
C ALA A 27 9.95 25.77 -7.51
N SER A 28 9.41 26.62 -8.39
CA SER A 28 8.02 27.09 -8.33
C SER A 28 7.31 26.75 -9.63
N VAL A 29 6.23 25.97 -9.54
CA VAL A 29 5.45 25.51 -10.69
C VAL A 29 4.01 25.98 -10.54
N ASP A 30 3.47 26.55 -11.61
CA ASP A 30 2.06 26.92 -11.65
C ASP A 30 1.19 25.68 -11.89
N ALA A 31 0.14 25.52 -11.10
CA ALA A 31 -0.79 24.43 -11.27
C ALA A 31 -1.88 24.77 -12.29
N GLU A 32 -2.18 23.84 -13.17
CA GLU A 32 -3.27 23.92 -14.14
C GLU A 32 -4.59 23.55 -13.47
N ALA A 33 -5.64 24.34 -13.68
CA ALA A 33 -6.96 24.02 -13.17
C ALA A 33 -7.64 22.99 -14.09
N LEU A 34 -7.98 21.82 -13.55
CA LEU A 34 -8.75 20.81 -14.28
C LEU A 34 -10.25 21.00 -14.06
N GLU A 35 -10.66 21.17 -12.80
CA GLU A 35 -12.04 21.37 -12.35
C GLU A 35 -12.04 22.31 -11.14
N PRO A 36 -13.17 22.89 -10.72
CA PRO A 36 -13.23 23.72 -9.52
C PRO A 36 -12.67 22.98 -8.29
N GLY A 37 -11.55 23.47 -7.76
CA GLY A 37 -10.86 22.86 -6.60
C GLY A 37 -9.91 21.71 -6.93
N ARG A 38 -9.78 21.31 -8.21
CA ARG A 38 -8.86 20.26 -8.66
C ARG A 38 -7.81 20.85 -9.60
N TYR A 39 -6.55 20.70 -9.20
CA TYR A 39 -5.41 21.26 -9.91
C TYR A 39 -4.41 20.15 -10.25
N LEU A 40 -3.73 20.29 -11.39
CA LEU A 40 -2.69 19.40 -11.86
C LEU A 40 -1.37 20.15 -11.91
N VAL A 41 -0.31 19.49 -11.47
CA VAL A 41 1.07 19.94 -11.67
C VAL A 41 1.81 18.82 -12.38
N GLY A 42 2.50 19.16 -13.45
CA GLY A 42 3.41 18.28 -14.16
C GLY A 42 4.77 18.94 -14.29
N GLY A 43 5.81 18.13 -14.40
CA GLY A 43 7.19 18.57 -14.55
C GLY A 43 8.19 17.54 -14.01
N ASP A 44 9.46 17.86 -14.13
CA ASP A 44 10.60 16.99 -13.79
C ASP A 44 11.38 17.51 -12.58
N GLU A 45 10.74 18.33 -11.74
CA GLU A 45 11.38 18.98 -10.59
C GLU A 45 11.68 17.98 -9.47
N LEU A 46 10.85 16.93 -9.31
CA LEU A 46 11.07 15.82 -8.36
C LEU A 46 12.03 14.76 -8.94
N ASN A 47 13.21 15.19 -9.41
CA ASN A 47 14.17 14.34 -10.11
C ASN A 47 15.19 13.64 -9.20
N ALA A 48 15.27 14.00 -7.93
CA ALA A 48 16.20 13.42 -6.97
C ALA A 48 15.45 12.57 -5.93
N PRO A 49 15.91 11.34 -5.65
CA PRO A 49 15.38 10.57 -4.53
C PRO A 49 15.80 11.19 -3.20
N GLY A 50 14.93 11.15 -2.21
CA GLY A 50 15.18 11.73 -0.88
C GLY A 50 14.00 12.53 -0.34
N ASN A 51 14.28 13.39 0.63
CA ASN A 51 13.27 14.18 1.32
C ASN A 51 12.97 15.49 0.57
N TRP A 52 11.69 15.73 0.35
CA TRP A 52 11.18 16.93 -0.30
C TRP A 52 10.15 17.62 0.60
N GLN A 53 10.17 18.95 0.58
CA GLN A 53 9.07 19.76 1.07
C GLN A 53 8.30 20.35 -0.11
N ILE A 54 6.99 20.18 -0.08
CA ILE A 54 6.05 20.66 -1.08
C ILE A 54 5.14 21.68 -0.40
N ASP A 55 5.25 22.95 -0.76
CA ASP A 55 4.33 23.98 -0.32
C ASP A 55 3.31 24.29 -1.42
N VAL A 56 2.03 24.12 -1.11
CA VAL A 56 0.92 24.50 -2.00
C VAL A 56 0.45 25.89 -1.61
N VAL A 57 0.65 26.85 -2.51
CA VAL A 57 0.31 28.26 -2.35
C VAL A 57 -0.95 28.55 -3.15
N THR A 58 -2.02 28.93 -2.47
CA THR A 58 -3.29 29.34 -3.09
C THR A 58 -3.43 30.85 -3.01
N ARG A 59 -3.40 31.50 -4.18
CA ARG A 59 -3.62 32.94 -4.31
C ARG A 59 -5.08 33.23 -4.63
N ARG A 60 -5.70 34.11 -3.85
CA ARG A 60 -7.07 34.57 -4.03
C ARG A 60 -7.10 36.09 -4.17
N GLN A 61 -8.02 36.63 -4.96
CA GLN A 61 -8.10 38.08 -5.14
C GLN A 61 -8.50 38.77 -3.83
N GLY A 62 -7.75 39.81 -3.45
CA GLY A 62 -8.01 40.62 -2.26
C GLY A 62 -7.74 39.92 -0.92
N LEU A 63 -7.09 38.76 -0.93
CA LEU A 63 -6.72 37.99 0.26
C LEU A 63 -5.23 37.64 0.21
N GLU A 64 -4.63 37.45 1.38
CA GLU A 64 -3.28 36.92 1.49
C GLU A 64 -3.20 35.49 0.95
N ASP A 65 -2.01 35.14 0.45
CA ASP A 65 -1.71 33.79 -0.03
C ASP A 65 -1.86 32.79 1.12
N ALA A 66 -2.66 31.75 0.89
CA ALA A 66 -2.77 30.64 1.83
C ALA A 66 -1.72 29.58 1.46
N VAL A 67 -0.95 29.12 2.44
CA VAL A 67 0.11 28.13 2.23
C VAL A 67 -0.16 26.91 3.09
N VAL A 68 -0.02 25.72 2.50
CA VAL A 68 0.01 24.45 3.21
C VAL A 68 1.26 23.67 2.80
N SER A 69 1.94 23.08 3.78
CA SER A 69 3.22 22.39 3.58
C SER A 69 3.06 20.88 3.78
N PHE A 70 3.71 20.11 2.91
CA PHE A 70 3.74 18.66 2.95
C PHE A 70 5.19 18.17 2.89
N ASN A 71 5.48 17.12 3.65
CA ASN A 71 6.75 16.39 3.53
C ASN A 71 6.51 15.15 2.66
N TRP A 72 7.37 14.96 1.67
CA TRP A 72 7.27 13.87 0.71
C TRP A 72 8.61 13.17 0.56
N ILE A 73 8.60 11.85 0.41
CA ILE A 73 9.81 11.05 0.18
C ILE A 73 9.74 10.50 -1.24
N VAL A 74 10.70 10.88 -2.08
CA VAL A 74 10.86 10.32 -3.44
C VAL A 74 11.77 9.11 -3.33
N SER A 75 11.26 7.93 -3.71
CA SER A 75 12.02 6.69 -3.69
C SER A 75 13.09 6.67 -4.80
N ASP A 76 14.20 5.99 -4.56
CA ASP A 76 15.31 5.76 -5.51
C ASP A 76 15.00 4.76 -6.63
N GLY A 77 13.74 4.32 -6.73
CA GLY A 77 13.28 3.36 -7.73
C GLY A 77 13.86 1.95 -7.57
N GLN A 78 14.58 1.66 -6.48
CA GLN A 78 15.07 0.30 -6.24
C GLN A 78 13.86 -0.62 -6.03
N PRO A 79 13.83 -1.79 -6.69
CA PRO A 79 12.72 -2.73 -6.54
C PRO A 79 12.61 -3.12 -5.06
N VAL A 80 11.42 -2.90 -4.48
CA VAL A 80 11.09 -3.40 -3.14
C VAL A 80 11.40 -4.89 -3.17
N ARG A 81 12.39 -5.31 -2.38
CA ARG A 81 12.80 -6.72 -2.34
C ARG A 81 11.53 -7.56 -2.15
N PRO A 82 11.23 -8.51 -3.06
CA PRO A 82 10.04 -9.33 -2.91
C PRO A 82 10.07 -9.96 -1.52
N VAL A 83 9.00 -9.76 -0.75
CA VAL A 83 8.85 -10.39 0.56
C VAL A 83 8.99 -11.88 0.32
N LEU A 84 10.06 -12.47 0.84
CA LEU A 84 10.26 -13.91 0.80
C LEU A 84 9.22 -14.52 1.75
N VAL A 85 8.05 -14.80 1.20
CA VAL A 85 7.05 -15.61 1.90
C VAL A 85 7.62 -17.02 1.95
N SER A 86 7.89 -17.50 3.16
CA SER A 86 8.39 -18.86 3.37
C SER A 86 7.32 -19.86 2.90
N ASN A 87 7.57 -20.50 1.76
CA ASN A 87 6.75 -21.59 1.24
C ASN A 87 7.27 -22.94 1.74
N GLU A 88 7.60 -23.04 3.03
CA GLU A 88 8.08 -24.30 3.60
C GLU A 88 7.05 -25.40 3.32
N PRO A 89 7.42 -26.50 2.64
CA PRO A 89 6.46 -27.50 2.19
C PRO A 89 5.91 -28.28 3.39
N TRP A 90 4.60 -28.24 3.59
CA TRP A 90 3.91 -28.98 4.65
C TRP A 90 3.81 -30.50 4.40
N GLU A 91 4.54 -30.99 3.38
CA GLU A 91 4.51 -32.36 2.91
C GLU A 91 4.80 -33.36 4.03
N ALA A 92 5.81 -33.10 4.87
CA ALA A 92 6.20 -34.02 5.94
C ALA A 92 5.06 -34.29 6.94
N SER A 93 4.34 -33.23 7.35
CA SER A 93 3.21 -33.35 8.28
C SER A 93 2.03 -34.07 7.64
N LEU A 94 1.74 -33.77 6.37
CA LEU A 94 0.65 -34.41 5.62
C LEU A 94 0.91 -35.91 5.36
N THR A 95 2.16 -36.28 5.04
CA THR A 95 2.54 -37.68 4.86
C THR A 95 2.37 -38.49 6.15
N LEU A 96 2.74 -37.90 7.30
CA LEU A 96 2.61 -38.57 8.60
C LEU A 96 1.13 -38.79 8.96
N VAL A 97 0.28 -37.77 8.77
CA VAL A 97 -1.17 -37.89 8.98
C VAL A 97 -1.78 -38.95 8.06
N ALA A 98 -1.43 -38.95 6.78
CA ALA A 98 -1.92 -39.93 5.81
C ALA A 98 -1.51 -41.36 6.19
N ALA A 99 -0.27 -41.59 6.65
CA ALA A 99 0.21 -42.88 7.08
C ALA A 99 -0.57 -43.41 8.32
N VAL A 100 -0.84 -42.54 9.29
CA VAL A 100 -1.63 -42.89 10.48
C VAL A 100 -3.07 -43.27 10.09
N LEU A 101 -3.70 -42.49 9.22
CA LEU A 101 -5.06 -42.79 8.73
C LEU A 101 -5.12 -44.12 7.97
N LEU A 102 -4.11 -44.41 7.14
CA LEU A 102 -4.01 -45.68 6.41
C LEU A 102 -3.94 -46.87 7.37
N LEU A 103 -3.10 -46.78 8.42
CA LEU A 103 -2.96 -47.85 9.42
C LEU A 103 -4.27 -48.09 10.19
N LEU A 104 -4.95 -47.01 10.59
CA LEU A 104 -6.26 -47.10 11.24
C LEU A 104 -7.29 -47.78 10.35
N PHE A 105 -7.32 -47.41 9.06
CA PHE A 105 -8.23 -48.01 8.09
C PHE A 105 -8.01 -49.52 7.95
N LEU A 106 -6.74 -49.95 7.80
CA LEU A 106 -6.39 -51.36 7.71
C LEU A 106 -6.73 -52.14 8.98
N PHE A 107 -6.53 -51.54 10.15
CA PHE A 107 -6.88 -52.15 11.43
C PHE A 107 -8.38 -52.41 11.56
N ILE A 108 -9.22 -51.42 11.20
CA ILE A 108 -10.68 -51.57 11.19
C ILE A 108 -11.12 -52.64 10.19
N LEU A 109 -10.49 -52.69 9.02
CA LEU A 109 -10.79 -53.70 7.99
C LEU A 109 -10.40 -55.12 8.46
N GLY A 110 -9.29 -55.24 9.18
CA GLY A 110 -8.85 -56.49 9.81
C GLY A 110 -9.83 -56.97 10.87
N LEU A 111 -10.26 -56.09 11.77
CA LEU A 111 -11.24 -56.39 12.82
C LEU A 111 -12.58 -56.84 12.23
N THR A 112 -13.11 -56.13 11.24
CA THR A 112 -14.38 -56.50 10.60
C THR A 112 -14.32 -57.85 9.92
N ARG A 113 -13.20 -58.18 9.25
CA ARG A 113 -12.97 -59.53 8.68
C ARG A 113 -12.83 -60.60 9.76
N TYR A 114 -12.11 -60.30 10.85
CA TYR A 114 -11.92 -61.24 11.96
C TYR A 114 -13.25 -61.59 12.64
N PHE A 115 -14.04 -60.58 13.02
CA PHE A 115 -15.35 -60.78 13.64
C PHE A 115 -16.36 -61.49 12.71
N SER A 116 -16.37 -61.14 11.42
CA SER A 116 -17.26 -61.81 10.46
C SER A 116 -16.87 -63.27 10.21
N HIS A 117 -15.58 -63.62 10.29
CA HIS A 117 -15.15 -65.02 10.16
C HIS A 117 -15.48 -65.83 11.41
N HIS A 118 -15.29 -65.28 12.62
CA HIS A 118 -15.57 -66.00 13.86
C HIS A 118 -17.07 -66.24 14.09
N ARG A 119 -17.94 -65.33 13.62
CA ARG A 119 -19.41 -65.46 13.72
C ARG A 119 -20.03 -66.54 12.82
N ARG A 120 -19.26 -67.11 11.88
CA ARG A 120 -19.70 -68.23 11.01
C ARG A 120 -19.32 -69.62 11.52
N ARG A 121 -18.60 -69.71 12.65
CA ARG A 121 -18.13 -70.98 13.24
C ARG A 121 -18.86 -71.37 14.54
N GLN A 122 -19.84 -70.59 14.97
CA GLN A 122 -20.83 -70.96 15.98
C GLN A 122 -22.18 -71.13 15.29
#